data_AF-A0A7H4LZD6-F1
#
_entry.id   AF-A0A7H4LZD6-F1
#
_cell.length_a   1.000
_cell.length_b   1.000
_cell.length_c   1.000
_cell.angle_alpha   90.00
_cell.angle_beta   90.00
_cell.angle_gamma   90.00
#
_symmetry.space_group_name_H-M   'P 1'
#
loop_
_entity.id
_entity.type
_entity.pdbx_description
1 polymer ?
#
loop_
_entity_poly.entity_id
_entity_poly.type
_entity_poly.pdbx_seq_one_letter_code
_entity_poly.pdbx_strand_id
1 'polypeptide(L)'
;MFCLLIMLLKVSEFKHGICSFKSMAAHIVLAFFLCVVGEVKFVILLSPFLLALLWIMPAYVSGISKVTLRSLMIIAAGMVVLIFAAITILASNYSSAFGGDPTKSALSVFIDSLGYIFDTNYIMESGELGRFTTIFFWLQHNELFGPGGMLFGYGLNATNSGSTVSPGYIGAWYHLILDSTALSMMLWEVGIIGVILFIAMIAAILIGMRPKETFSRYDLKREDLQLLSSAPAFYVFAIGCLLSLPYSQILMIIPMLQFLLWLALGALIVIHRSVRLNSGTQYE
;
A
#
# COMPACT_ATOMS: atom_id res chain seq x y z
N MET A 1 5.20 2.72 3.41
CA MET A 1 4.65 3.53 2.29
C MET A 1 5.67 4.41 1.60
N PHE A 2 6.37 5.32 2.29
CA PHE A 2 7.41 6.14 1.64
C PHE A 2 8.50 5.30 0.94
N CYS A 3 9.05 4.30 1.62
CA CYS A 3 10.00 3.35 1.03
C CYS A 3 9.44 2.65 -0.22
N LEU A 4 8.16 2.26 -0.19
CA LEU A 4 7.47 1.65 -1.33
C LEU A 4 7.39 2.61 -2.52
N LEU A 5 7.03 3.88 -2.30
CA LEU A 5 7.00 4.89 -3.36
C LEU A 5 8.38 5.06 -4.01
N ILE A 6 9.45 5.12 -3.21
CA ILE A 6 10.83 5.24 -3.72
C ILE A 6 11.21 4.02 -4.57
N MET A 7 10.90 2.80 -4.11
CA MET A 7 11.13 1.59 -4.89
C MET A 7 10.39 1.63 -6.23
N LEU A 8 9.12 2.01 -6.23
CA LEU A 8 8.29 2.11 -7.44
C LEU A 8 8.84 3.17 -8.41
N LEU A 9 9.19 4.36 -7.91
CA LEU A 9 9.78 5.42 -8.73
C LEU A 9 11.08 4.96 -9.40
N LYS A 10 11.97 4.30 -8.64
CA LYS A 10 13.26 3.85 -9.17
C LYS A 10 13.12 2.72 -10.18
N VAL A 11 12.20 1.78 -9.99
CA VAL A 11 11.89 0.77 -11.01
C VAL A 11 11.30 1.42 -12.26
N SER A 12 10.41 2.40 -12.10
CA SER A 12 9.83 3.09 -13.24
C SER A 12 10.88 3.90 -14.02
N GLU A 13 11.74 4.65 -13.34
CA GLU A 13 12.87 5.35 -13.96
C GLU A 13 13.80 4.40 -14.73
N PHE A 14 14.09 3.23 -14.15
CA PHE A 14 14.92 2.21 -14.80
C PHE A 14 14.23 1.64 -16.04
N LYS A 15 12.94 1.33 -15.93
CA LYS A 15 12.09 0.88 -17.06
C LYS A 15 12.15 1.89 -18.20
N HIS A 16 12.15 3.18 -17.90
CA HIS A 16 12.22 4.26 -18.89
C HIS A 16 13.66 4.61 -19.34
N GLY A 17 14.68 3.94 -18.80
CA GLY A 17 16.08 4.17 -19.14
C GLY A 17 16.65 5.50 -18.63
N ILE A 18 16.06 6.07 -17.58
CA ILE A 18 16.51 7.33 -16.96
C ILE A 18 17.58 7.07 -15.91
N CYS A 19 17.39 6.03 -15.10
CA CYS A 19 18.32 5.65 -14.04
C CYS A 19 19.08 4.37 -14.38
N SER A 20 20.28 4.23 -13.82
CA SER A 20 21.10 3.04 -13.99
C SER A 20 20.63 1.90 -13.08
N PHE A 21 20.93 0.66 -13.49
CA PHE A 21 20.63 -0.53 -12.67
C PHE A 21 21.23 -0.43 -11.26
N LYS A 22 22.45 0.09 -11.13
CA LYS A 22 23.11 0.29 -9.83
C LYS A 22 22.30 1.20 -8.90
N SER A 23 21.80 2.31 -9.44
CA SER A 23 20.97 3.25 -8.67
C SER A 23 19.65 2.60 -8.26
N MET A 24 18.96 1.94 -9.19
CA MET A 24 17.73 1.22 -8.89
C MET A 24 17.94 0.17 -7.80
N ALA A 25 18.94 -0.70 -7.96
CA ALA A 25 19.23 -1.78 -7.02
C ALA A 25 19.59 -1.22 -5.62
N ALA A 26 20.42 -0.17 -5.54
CA ALA A 26 20.79 0.44 -4.26
C ALA A 26 19.57 0.98 -3.50
N HIS A 27 18.67 1.69 -4.19
CA HIS A 27 17.47 2.24 -3.55
C HIS A 27 16.48 1.14 -3.16
N ILE A 28 16.33 0.07 -3.96
CA ILE A 28 15.48 -1.07 -3.60
C ILE A 28 16.03 -1.77 -2.36
N VAL A 29 17.33 -2.09 -2.33
CA VAL A 29 17.96 -2.77 -1.19
C VAL A 29 17.85 -1.93 0.07
N LEU A 30 18.15 -0.63 0.00
CA LEU A 30 18.07 0.26 1.17
C LEU A 30 16.63 0.43 1.67
N ALA A 31 15.69 0.67 0.77
CA ALA A 31 14.27 0.84 1.13
C ALA A 31 13.69 -0.46 1.71
N PHE A 32 14.04 -1.60 1.13
CA PHE A 32 13.62 -2.91 1.62
C PHE A 32 14.23 -3.24 2.98
N PHE A 33 15.52 -2.95 3.17
CA PHE A 33 16.20 -3.10 4.46
C PHE A 33 15.51 -2.28 5.55
N LEU A 34 15.16 -1.02 5.29
CA LEU A 34 14.40 -0.20 6.24
C LEU A 34 13.02 -0.78 6.56
N CYS A 35 12.33 -1.39 5.59
CA CYS A 35 11.07 -2.09 5.85
C CYS A 35 11.25 -3.36 6.70
N VAL A 36 12.35 -4.08 6.53
CA VAL A 36 12.70 -5.26 7.34
C VAL A 36 13.05 -4.85 8.77
N VAL A 37 13.90 -3.83 8.94
CA VAL A 37 14.26 -3.29 10.27
C VAL A 37 13.05 -2.72 11.00
N GLY A 38 12.14 -2.05 10.28
CA GLY A 38 10.88 -1.56 10.84
C GLY A 38 9.80 -2.65 10.99
N GLU A 39 10.13 -3.92 10.74
CA GLU A 39 9.24 -5.08 10.82
C GLU A 39 7.90 -4.91 10.07
N VAL A 40 7.92 -4.17 8.95
CA VAL A 40 6.73 -3.83 8.17
C VAL A 40 6.38 -4.99 7.22
N LYS A 41 5.89 -6.09 7.80
CA LYS A 41 5.52 -7.36 7.11
C LYS A 41 4.69 -7.14 5.86
N PHE A 42 3.72 -6.23 5.90
CA PHE A 42 2.88 -5.94 4.74
C PHE A 42 3.62 -5.34 3.55
N VAL A 43 4.55 -4.40 3.78
CA VAL A 43 5.32 -3.83 2.66
C VAL A 43 6.26 -4.87 2.08
N ILE A 44 6.85 -5.72 2.92
CA ILE A 44 7.69 -6.84 2.51
C ILE A 44 6.91 -7.82 1.61
N LEU A 45 5.69 -8.17 2.00
CA LEU A 45 4.84 -9.08 1.23
C LEU A 45 4.25 -8.45 -0.02
N LEU A 46 3.82 -7.19 0.04
CA LEU A 46 3.09 -6.53 -1.04
C LEU A 46 4.03 -5.90 -2.09
N SER A 47 5.18 -5.35 -1.68
CA SER A 47 6.10 -4.68 -2.61
C SER A 47 6.53 -5.52 -3.82
N PRO A 48 6.82 -6.83 -3.71
CA PRO A 48 7.09 -7.70 -4.86
C PRO A 48 6.01 -7.60 -5.94
N PHE A 49 4.75 -7.79 -5.53
CA PHE A 49 3.59 -7.77 -6.43
C PHE A 49 3.39 -6.39 -7.07
N LEU A 50 3.59 -5.31 -6.31
CA LEU A 50 3.47 -3.95 -6.84
C LEU A 50 4.59 -3.61 -7.84
N LEU A 51 5.82 -4.06 -7.58
CA LEU A 51 6.93 -3.88 -8.54
C LEU A 51 6.67 -4.66 -9.83
N ALA A 52 6.11 -5.88 -9.74
CA ALA A 52 5.70 -6.66 -10.89
C ALA A 52 4.55 -5.98 -11.66
N LEU A 53 3.53 -5.48 -10.95
CA LEU A 53 2.42 -4.74 -11.54
C LEU A 53 2.92 -3.51 -12.30
N LEU A 54 3.84 -2.74 -11.73
CA LEU A 54 4.45 -1.57 -12.37
C LEU A 54 5.20 -1.95 -13.66
N TRP A 55 5.91 -3.08 -13.64
CA TRP A 55 6.62 -3.56 -14.81
C TRP A 55 5.68 -3.89 -15.98
N ILE A 56 4.53 -4.50 -15.69
CA ILE A 56 3.54 -4.89 -16.69
C ILE A 56 2.68 -3.70 -17.14
N MET A 57 2.53 -2.68 -16.29
CA MET A 57 1.66 -1.56 -16.57
C MET A 57 2.14 -0.73 -17.78
N PRO A 58 1.22 -0.28 -18.66
CA PRO A 58 1.58 0.60 -19.76
C PRO A 58 2.21 1.91 -19.26
N ALA A 59 2.95 2.57 -20.15
CA ALA A 59 3.51 3.90 -19.94
C ALA A 59 3.02 4.84 -21.04
N TYR A 60 3.17 6.16 -20.85
CA TYR A 60 2.86 7.14 -21.89
C TYR A 60 3.83 7.11 -23.07
N VAL A 61 4.99 6.47 -22.90
CA VAL A 61 6.03 6.37 -23.92
C VAL A 61 6.04 4.97 -24.52
N SER A 62 5.95 4.90 -25.84
CA SER A 62 5.82 3.66 -26.60
C SER A 62 7.09 2.80 -26.52
N GLY A 63 6.90 1.47 -26.59
CA GLY A 63 8.00 0.51 -26.63
C GLY A 63 8.76 0.30 -25.31
N ILE A 64 8.36 0.98 -24.23
CA ILE A 64 8.92 0.81 -22.88
C ILE A 64 8.32 -0.42 -22.16
N SER A 65 7.07 -0.78 -22.48
CA SER A 65 6.35 -1.90 -21.84
C SER A 65 6.45 -3.22 -22.62
N LYS A 66 7.64 -3.57 -23.13
CA LYS A 66 7.84 -4.90 -23.74
C LYS A 66 8.05 -5.93 -22.63
N VAL A 67 6.94 -6.46 -22.10
CA VAL A 67 6.96 -7.55 -21.13
C VAL A 67 7.51 -8.79 -21.83
N THR A 68 8.73 -9.17 -21.47
CA THR A 68 9.33 -10.44 -21.91
C THR A 68 9.25 -11.45 -20.79
N LEU A 69 9.05 -12.74 -21.11
CA LEU A 69 9.06 -13.82 -20.12
C LEU A 69 10.34 -13.80 -19.29
N ARG A 70 11.48 -13.49 -19.91
CA ARG A 70 12.77 -13.31 -19.23
C ARG A 70 12.72 -12.22 -18.15
N SER A 71 12.16 -11.05 -18.47
CA SER A 71 12.03 -9.96 -17.49
C SER A 71 11.11 -10.34 -16.32
N LEU A 72 10.01 -11.05 -16.61
CA LEU A 72 9.06 -11.51 -15.59
C LEU A 72 9.70 -12.56 -14.68
N MET A 73 10.50 -13.48 -15.24
CA MET A 73 11.26 -14.47 -14.46
C MET A 73 12.34 -13.82 -13.58
N ILE A 74 13.03 -12.78 -14.07
CA ILE A 74 14.03 -12.04 -13.26
C ILE A 74 13.36 -11.33 -12.09
N ILE A 75 12.20 -10.69 -12.33
CA ILE A 75 11.41 -10.07 -11.27
C ILE A 75 10.99 -11.15 -10.28
N ALA A 76 10.41 -12.27 -10.74
CA ALA A 76 10.01 -13.39 -9.89
C ALA A 76 11.16 -13.93 -9.03
N ALA A 77 12.34 -14.14 -9.61
CA ALA A 77 13.52 -14.57 -8.87
C ALA A 77 13.95 -13.54 -7.82
N GLY A 78 13.99 -12.25 -8.19
CA GLY A 78 14.29 -11.16 -7.25
C GLY A 78 13.28 -11.07 -6.11
N MET A 79 11.99 -11.26 -6.41
CA MET A 79 10.92 -11.30 -5.41
C MET A 79 11.11 -12.45 -4.42
N VAL A 80 11.42 -13.65 -4.92
CA VAL A 80 11.68 -14.82 -4.06
C VAL A 80 12.87 -14.57 -3.13
N VAL A 81 13.96 -14.00 -3.65
CA VAL A 81 15.15 -13.68 -2.84
C VAL A 81 14.82 -12.65 -1.76
N LEU A 82 14.08 -11.58 -2.10
CA LEU A 82 13.69 -10.56 -1.13
C LEU A 82 12.77 -11.11 -0.04
N ILE A 83 11.76 -11.91 -0.42
CA ILE A 83 10.84 -12.56 0.53
C ILE A 83 11.63 -13.51 1.44
N PHE A 84 12.48 -14.36 0.88
CA PHE A 84 13.28 -15.31 1.65
C PHE A 84 14.22 -14.62 2.64
N ALA A 85 14.89 -13.55 2.21
CA ALA A 85 15.73 -12.74 3.08
C ALA A 85 14.92 -12.13 4.23
N ALA A 86 13.75 -11.56 3.93
CA ALA A 86 12.89 -10.99 4.96
C ALA A 86 12.38 -12.04 5.96
N ILE A 87 11.94 -13.21 5.48
CA ILE A 87 11.52 -14.34 6.32
C ILE A 87 12.64 -14.72 7.28
N THR A 88 13.87 -14.86 6.77
CA THR A 88 15.03 -15.27 7.57
C THR A 88 15.37 -14.25 8.65
N ILE A 89 15.37 -12.96 8.29
CA ILE A 89 15.67 -11.87 9.24
C ILE A 89 14.56 -11.77 10.29
N LEU A 90 13.29 -11.76 9.89
CA LEU A 90 12.18 -11.70 10.83
C LEU A 90 12.14 -12.92 11.77
N ALA A 91 12.41 -14.11 11.26
CA ALA A 91 12.48 -15.31 12.09
C ALA A 91 13.62 -15.23 13.11
N SER A 92 14.77 -14.67 12.72
CA SER A 92 15.90 -14.46 13.65
C SER A 92 15.56 -13.46 14.76
N ASN A 93 14.86 -12.37 14.44
CA ASN A 93 14.38 -11.40 15.42
C ASN A 93 13.32 -12.00 16.36
N TYR A 94 12.38 -12.78 15.81
CA TYR A 94 11.34 -13.41 16.62
C TYR A 94 11.93 -14.45 17.59
N SER A 95 12.86 -15.26 17.10
CA SER A 95 13.59 -16.26 17.90
C SER A 95 14.43 -15.61 19.01
N SER A 96 15.09 -14.48 18.74
CA SER A 96 15.86 -13.76 19.75
C SER A 96 14.98 -13.06 20.80
N ALA A 97 13.79 -12.60 20.41
CA ALA A 97 12.87 -11.88 21.30
C ALA A 97 12.01 -12.80 22.18
N PHE A 98 11.54 -13.94 21.66
CA PHE A 98 10.57 -14.82 22.35
C PHE A 98 11.16 -16.17 22.78
N GLY A 99 12.44 -16.42 22.53
CA GLY A 99 13.10 -17.70 22.75
C GLY A 99 12.90 -18.63 21.56
N GLY A 100 14.00 -19.06 20.95
CA GLY A 100 13.96 -19.93 19.78
C GLY A 100 13.60 -21.36 20.16
N ASP A 101 12.49 -21.87 19.63
CA ASP A 101 12.28 -23.31 19.57
C ASP A 101 13.19 -23.88 18.47
N PRO A 102 14.23 -24.67 18.81
CA PRO A 102 15.18 -25.20 17.83
C PRO A 102 14.55 -26.18 16.84
N THR A 103 13.30 -26.61 17.06
CA THR A 103 12.56 -27.50 16.15
C THR A 103 11.79 -26.75 15.06
N LYS A 104 11.60 -25.43 15.19
CA LYS A 104 10.87 -24.63 14.20
C LYS A 104 11.79 -24.03 13.14
N SER A 105 11.42 -24.25 11.88
CA SER A 105 12.06 -23.59 10.73
C SER A 105 11.75 -22.09 10.70
N ALA A 106 12.61 -21.29 10.06
CA ALA A 106 12.36 -19.86 9.86
C ALA A 106 11.05 -19.58 9.11
N LEU A 107 10.68 -20.46 8.16
CA LEU A 107 9.42 -20.38 7.43
C LEU A 107 8.23 -20.61 8.36
N SER A 108 8.27 -21.62 9.23
CA SER A 108 7.19 -21.87 10.19
C SER A 108 7.03 -20.71 11.18
N VAL A 109 8.13 -20.14 11.68
CA VAL A 109 8.08 -18.95 12.55
C VAL A 109 7.43 -17.78 11.82
N PHE A 110 7.77 -17.57 10.55
CA PHE A 110 7.16 -16.51 9.74
C PHE A 110 5.65 -16.74 9.52
N ILE A 111 5.23 -17.95 9.16
CA ILE A 111 3.82 -18.30 8.97
C ILE A 111 3.03 -18.14 10.27
N ASP A 112 3.56 -18.63 11.40
CA ASP A 112 2.96 -18.44 12.73
C ASP A 112 2.78 -16.94 13.01
N SER A 113 3.78 -16.11 12.65
CA SER A 113 3.73 -14.65 12.82
C SER A 113 2.71 -13.93 11.92
N LEU A 114 2.14 -14.61 10.92
CA LEU A 114 1.05 -14.13 10.07
C LEU A 114 -0.32 -14.63 10.52
N GLY A 115 -0.40 -15.66 11.36
CA GLY A 115 -1.66 -16.31 11.76
C GLY A 115 -2.69 -15.34 12.32
N TYR A 116 -2.25 -14.40 13.17
CA TYR A 116 -3.10 -13.37 13.77
C TYR A 116 -3.78 -12.42 12.76
N ILE A 117 -3.25 -12.33 11.53
CA ILE A 117 -3.83 -11.49 10.48
C ILE A 117 -5.14 -12.10 9.99
N PHE A 118 -5.17 -13.44 9.85
CA PHE A 118 -6.27 -14.19 9.24
C PHE A 118 -7.27 -14.74 10.26
N ASP A 119 -6.90 -14.75 11.54
CA ASP A 119 -7.81 -15.13 12.61
C ASP A 119 -8.94 -14.09 12.76
N THR A 120 -10.18 -14.56 12.75
CA THR A 120 -11.38 -13.72 12.84
C THR A 120 -11.77 -13.39 14.28
N ASN A 121 -11.13 -13.99 15.28
CA ASN A 121 -11.44 -13.82 16.71
C ASN A 121 -10.21 -13.48 17.55
N TYR A 122 -9.11 -13.06 16.94
CA TYR A 122 -7.87 -12.75 17.64
C TYR A 122 -7.96 -11.40 18.37
N ILE A 123 -7.89 -11.46 19.70
CA ILE A 123 -7.84 -10.28 20.58
C ILE A 123 -6.56 -10.37 21.39
N MET A 124 -5.72 -9.35 21.29
CA MET A 124 -4.49 -9.24 22.07
C MET A 124 -4.80 -8.92 23.53
N GLU A 125 -3.88 -9.24 24.45
CA GLU A 125 -4.00 -8.86 25.86
C GLU A 125 -4.16 -7.34 26.07
N SER A 126 -3.64 -6.54 25.14
CA SER A 126 -3.81 -5.09 25.10
C SER A 126 -5.23 -4.63 24.74
N GLY A 127 -6.12 -5.53 24.32
CA GLY A 127 -7.42 -5.22 23.73
C GLY A 127 -7.35 -4.87 22.23
N GLU A 128 -6.19 -4.98 21.59
CA GLU A 128 -6.06 -4.81 20.13
C GLU A 128 -6.65 -5.98 19.36
N LEU A 129 -7.56 -5.66 18.43
CA LEU A 129 -8.13 -6.64 17.51
C LEU A 129 -7.14 -6.98 16.38
N GLY A 130 -7.08 -8.27 16.05
CA GLY A 130 -6.44 -8.79 14.85
C GLY A 130 -6.97 -8.15 13.57
N ARG A 131 -6.21 -8.28 12.47
CA ARG A 131 -6.50 -7.54 11.22
C ARG A 131 -7.86 -7.93 10.64
N PHE A 132 -8.12 -9.22 10.46
CA PHE A 132 -9.45 -9.68 10.03
C PHE A 132 -10.49 -9.57 11.14
N THR A 133 -10.08 -9.79 12.40
CA THR A 133 -10.95 -9.66 13.56
C THR A 133 -11.67 -8.30 13.57
N THR A 134 -10.99 -7.19 13.25
CA THR A 134 -11.65 -5.87 13.20
C THR A 134 -12.83 -5.78 12.23
N ILE A 135 -12.73 -6.45 11.07
CA ILE A 135 -13.78 -6.43 10.04
C ILE A 135 -14.96 -7.29 10.50
N PHE A 136 -14.70 -8.49 11.00
CA PHE A 136 -15.74 -9.39 11.50
C PHE A 136 -16.44 -8.81 12.74
N PHE A 137 -15.67 -8.20 13.63
CA PHE A 137 -16.21 -7.50 14.79
C PHE A 137 -17.15 -6.38 14.36
N TRP A 138 -16.74 -5.55 13.40
CA TRP A 138 -17.62 -4.51 12.84
C TRP A 138 -18.88 -5.11 12.19
N LEU A 139 -18.77 -6.19 11.41
CA LEU A 139 -19.92 -6.86 10.79
C LEU A 139 -20.96 -7.34 11.83
N GLN A 140 -20.52 -7.73 13.02
CA GLN A 140 -21.41 -8.19 14.09
C GLN A 140 -22.00 -7.04 14.93
N HIS A 141 -21.35 -5.86 14.94
CA HIS A 141 -21.62 -4.80 15.93
C HIS A 141 -21.87 -3.41 15.32
N ASN A 142 -22.06 -3.31 14.01
CA ASN A 142 -22.15 -2.03 13.30
C ASN A 142 -23.45 -1.24 13.54
N GLU A 143 -24.50 -1.84 14.14
CA GLU A 143 -25.81 -1.20 14.37
C GLU A 143 -26.05 -0.75 15.82
N LEU A 144 -25.00 -0.33 16.54
CA LEU A 144 -25.07 0.06 17.96
C LEU A 144 -26.20 1.06 18.27
N PHE A 145 -26.46 2.02 17.37
CA PHE A 145 -27.57 2.99 17.48
C PHE A 145 -28.51 2.95 16.26
N GLY A 146 -28.65 1.76 15.65
CA GLY A 146 -29.45 1.53 14.46
C GLY A 146 -28.67 1.72 13.15
N PRO A 147 -29.36 1.64 11.99
CA PRO A 147 -28.73 1.55 10.67
C PRO A 147 -27.98 2.82 10.26
N GLY A 148 -28.25 3.96 10.91
CA GLY A 148 -27.51 5.20 10.69
C GLY A 148 -26.02 5.05 10.97
N GLY A 149 -25.65 4.35 12.04
CA GLY A 149 -24.27 4.09 12.41
C GLY A 149 -23.55 3.18 11.42
N MET A 150 -24.25 2.17 10.88
CA MET A 150 -23.71 1.31 9.81
C MET A 150 -23.43 2.12 8.53
N LEU A 151 -24.35 3.00 8.14
CA LEU A 151 -24.29 3.71 6.87
C LEU A 151 -23.31 4.90 6.88
N PHE A 152 -23.35 5.71 7.94
CA PHE A 152 -22.65 6.99 8.05
C PHE A 152 -21.58 7.03 9.14
N GLY A 153 -21.42 5.95 9.90
CA GLY A 153 -20.48 5.87 10.98
C GLY A 153 -20.93 6.63 12.22
N TYR A 154 -19.99 6.74 13.14
CA TYR A 154 -20.18 7.20 14.51
C TYR A 154 -19.51 8.55 14.75
N GLY A 155 -18.93 9.15 13.70
CA GLY A 155 -18.23 10.44 13.75
C GLY A 155 -16.71 10.27 13.72
N LEU A 156 -16.02 11.33 13.28
CA LEU A 156 -14.56 11.35 13.26
C LEU A 156 -14.01 11.19 14.67
N ASN A 157 -12.88 10.48 14.79
CA ASN A 157 -12.22 10.19 16.05
C ASN A 157 -13.03 9.28 17.01
N ALA A 158 -14.10 8.62 16.54
CA ALA A 158 -14.91 7.73 17.35
C ALA A 158 -14.16 6.47 17.82
N THR A 159 -13.12 6.04 17.10
CA THR A 159 -12.32 4.84 17.42
C THR A 159 -10.97 5.12 18.04
N ASN A 160 -10.61 6.38 18.27
CA ASN A 160 -9.27 6.77 18.71
C ASN A 160 -8.86 6.05 20.01
N SER A 161 -7.90 5.14 19.92
CA SER A 161 -7.33 4.41 21.05
C SER A 161 -6.09 5.07 21.66
N GLY A 162 -5.51 6.06 20.98
CA GLY A 162 -4.23 6.68 21.33
C GLY A 162 -4.30 7.83 22.34
N SER A 163 -5.50 8.21 22.79
CA SER A 163 -5.70 9.31 23.74
C SER A 163 -6.18 8.79 25.10
N THR A 164 -5.35 8.94 26.13
CA THR A 164 -5.72 8.64 27.52
C THR A 164 -6.67 9.68 28.12
N VAL A 165 -6.71 10.88 27.55
CA VAL A 165 -7.50 12.02 28.04
C VAL A 165 -8.86 12.09 27.35
N SER A 166 -8.95 11.63 26.10
CA SER A 166 -10.18 11.64 25.31
C SER A 166 -10.19 10.45 24.36
N PRO A 167 -10.35 9.22 24.89
CA PRO A 167 -10.52 8.03 24.06
C PRO A 167 -11.78 8.16 23.20
N GLY A 168 -11.73 7.59 21.99
CA GLY A 168 -12.89 7.51 21.11
C GLY A 168 -14.01 6.75 21.81
N TYR A 169 -15.23 7.31 21.76
CA TYR A 169 -16.33 6.78 22.55
C TYR A 169 -16.74 5.35 22.15
N ILE A 170 -16.54 4.95 20.89
CA ILE A 170 -16.83 3.58 20.43
C ILE A 170 -15.78 2.62 20.99
N GLY A 171 -14.51 3.01 21.00
CA GLY A 171 -13.45 2.23 21.67
C GLY A 171 -13.72 2.08 23.17
N ALA A 172 -14.17 3.15 23.82
CA ALA A 172 -14.54 3.14 25.23
C ALA A 172 -15.78 2.26 25.51
N TRP A 173 -16.75 2.23 24.60
CA TRP A 173 -17.96 1.40 24.72
C TRP A 173 -17.65 -0.10 24.70
N TYR A 174 -16.77 -0.51 23.77
CA TYR A 174 -16.41 -1.93 23.62
C TYR A 174 -15.22 -2.37 24.47
N HIS A 175 -14.52 -1.43 25.13
CA HIS A 175 -13.27 -1.68 25.85
C HIS A 175 -12.20 -2.36 24.98
N LEU A 176 -12.17 -2.01 23.70
CA LEU A 176 -11.31 -2.62 22.68
C LEU A 176 -10.67 -1.55 21.78
N ILE A 177 -9.50 -1.86 21.23
CA ILE A 177 -8.79 -1.03 20.25
C ILE A 177 -9.27 -1.44 18.85
N LEU A 178 -10.20 -0.64 18.32
CA LEU A 178 -10.91 -0.91 17.06
C LEU A 178 -10.22 -0.27 15.84
N ASP A 179 -9.36 0.72 16.06
CA ASP A 179 -8.62 1.43 15.02
C ASP A 179 -7.33 0.71 14.59
N SER A 180 -7.20 -0.62 14.77
CA SER A 180 -5.98 -1.34 14.38
C SER A 180 -5.74 -1.36 12.85
N THR A 181 -6.80 -1.15 12.06
CA THR A 181 -6.74 -1.02 10.59
C THR A 181 -7.45 0.25 10.11
N ALA A 182 -6.96 0.85 9.03
CA ALA A 182 -7.56 2.05 8.44
C ALA A 182 -8.99 1.76 7.93
N LEU A 183 -9.24 0.55 7.41
CA LEU A 183 -10.58 0.15 6.99
C LEU A 183 -11.54 0.09 8.16
N SER A 184 -11.15 -0.51 9.29
CA SER A 184 -12.01 -0.55 10.48
C SER A 184 -12.26 0.85 11.03
N MET A 185 -11.22 1.68 11.13
CA MET A 185 -11.35 3.10 11.52
C MET A 185 -12.38 3.81 10.64
N MET A 186 -12.28 3.70 9.30
CA MET A 186 -13.25 4.32 8.40
C MET A 186 -14.66 3.75 8.53
N LEU A 187 -14.80 2.43 8.68
CA LEU A 187 -16.10 1.77 8.85
C LEU A 187 -16.82 2.25 10.12
N TRP A 188 -16.09 2.45 11.21
CA TRP A 188 -16.65 3.01 12.43
C TRP A 188 -16.86 4.52 12.34
N GLU A 189 -15.97 5.29 11.73
CA GLU A 189 -16.05 6.75 11.78
C GLU A 189 -16.96 7.37 10.71
N VAL A 190 -16.93 6.84 9.48
CA VAL A 190 -17.65 7.38 8.31
C VAL A 190 -18.62 6.38 7.66
N GLY A 191 -18.68 5.14 8.16
CA GLY A 191 -19.62 4.12 7.72
C GLY A 191 -19.35 3.57 6.31
N ILE A 192 -20.24 2.68 5.86
CA ILE A 192 -20.15 2.07 4.53
C ILE A 192 -20.11 3.15 3.44
N ILE A 193 -20.95 4.19 3.54
CA ILE A 193 -21.06 5.22 2.49
C ILE A 193 -19.75 6.00 2.38
N GLY A 194 -19.16 6.42 3.50
CA GLY A 194 -17.88 7.11 3.50
C GLY A 194 -16.75 6.26 2.93
N VAL A 195 -16.68 4.98 3.30
CA VAL A 195 -15.70 4.02 2.75
C VAL A 195 -15.86 3.86 1.24
N ILE A 196 -17.09 3.68 0.76
CA ILE A 196 -17.37 3.54 -0.67
C ILE A 196 -16.95 4.81 -1.41
N LEU A 197 -17.32 5.99 -0.93
CA LEU A 197 -16.96 7.26 -1.57
C LEU A 197 -15.45 7.47 -1.63
N PHE A 198 -14.73 7.16 -0.54
CA PHE A 198 -13.28 7.25 -0.49
C PHE A 198 -12.60 6.32 -1.52
N ILE A 199 -13.00 5.04 -1.54
CA ILE A 199 -12.44 4.06 -2.48
C ILE A 199 -12.84 4.41 -3.92
N ALA A 200 -14.10 4.79 -4.15
CA ALA A 200 -14.63 5.13 -5.47
C ALA A 200 -13.93 6.37 -6.06
N MET A 201 -13.65 7.38 -5.25
CA MET A 201 -12.90 8.56 -5.69
C MET A 201 -11.49 8.18 -6.17
N ILE A 202 -10.74 7.40 -5.39
CA ILE A 202 -9.40 6.96 -5.77
C ILE A 202 -9.48 6.05 -7.01
N ALA A 203 -10.42 5.12 -7.04
CA ALA A 203 -10.63 4.22 -8.17
C ALA A 203 -11.01 4.99 -9.45
N ALA A 204 -11.86 6.00 -9.36
CA ALA A 204 -12.24 6.84 -10.50
C ALA A 204 -11.03 7.58 -11.09
N ILE A 205 -10.16 8.13 -10.23
CA ILE A 205 -8.90 8.75 -10.67
C ILE A 205 -8.00 7.71 -11.35
N LEU A 206 -7.85 6.51 -10.77
CA LEU A 206 -7.04 5.45 -11.37
C LEU A 206 -7.62 4.94 -12.69
N ILE A 207 -8.94 4.85 -12.84
CA ILE A 207 -9.56 4.44 -14.10
C ILE A 207 -9.34 5.52 -15.16
N GLY A 208 -9.58 6.79 -14.83
CA GLY A 208 -9.44 7.91 -15.75
C GLY A 208 -7.99 8.19 -16.15
N MET A 209 -7.05 8.10 -15.22
CA MET A 209 -5.64 8.48 -15.42
C MET A 209 -4.74 7.31 -15.83
N ARG A 210 -5.32 6.17 -16.22
CA ARG A 210 -4.54 4.99 -16.64
C ARG A 210 -3.59 5.37 -17.79
N PRO A 211 -2.27 5.13 -17.65
CA PRO A 211 -1.33 5.43 -18.72
C PRO A 211 -1.66 4.64 -19.99
N LYS A 212 -1.58 5.31 -21.14
CA LYS A 212 -1.75 4.73 -22.48
C LYS A 212 -0.59 5.19 -23.33
N GLU A 213 -0.08 4.34 -24.21
CA GLU A 213 1.04 4.72 -25.08
C GLU A 213 0.62 5.90 -25.99
N THR A 214 1.40 6.97 -26.01
CA THR A 214 1.04 8.21 -26.71
C THR A 214 2.23 8.84 -27.43
N PHE A 215 3.40 8.87 -26.81
CA PHE A 215 4.59 9.50 -27.36
C PHE A 215 5.64 8.46 -27.77
N SER A 216 6.41 8.77 -28.81
CA SER A 216 7.66 8.05 -29.10
C SER A 216 8.76 8.51 -28.16
N ARG A 217 9.65 7.60 -27.76
CA ARG A 217 10.81 7.94 -26.93
C ARG A 217 11.74 8.96 -27.58
N TYR A 218 11.83 8.96 -28.91
CA TYR A 218 12.74 9.82 -29.66
C TYR A 218 12.26 11.27 -29.77
N ASP A 219 10.97 11.52 -29.51
CA ASP A 219 10.34 12.84 -29.63
C ASP A 219 10.34 13.63 -28.31
N LEU A 220 10.86 13.02 -27.24
CA LEU A 220 10.80 13.57 -25.88
C LEU A 220 12.17 14.02 -25.39
N LYS A 221 12.19 15.18 -24.73
CA LYS A 221 13.35 15.60 -23.93
C LYS A 221 13.50 14.70 -22.70
N ARG A 222 14.68 14.71 -22.11
CA ARG A 222 14.98 13.86 -20.94
C ARG A 222 14.11 14.23 -19.73
N GLU A 223 13.84 15.52 -19.55
CA GLU A 223 13.03 16.07 -18.47
C GLU A 223 11.57 15.60 -18.59
N ASP A 224 11.03 15.64 -19.81
CA ASP A 224 9.68 15.16 -20.11
C ASP A 224 9.58 13.64 -19.90
N LEU A 225 10.60 12.90 -20.35
CA LEU A 225 10.68 11.46 -20.12
C LEU A 225 10.72 11.14 -18.61
N GLN A 226 11.44 11.94 -17.81
CA GLN A 226 11.49 11.78 -16.36
C GLN A 226 10.13 12.01 -15.71
N LEU A 227 9.43 13.08 -16.09
CA LEU A 227 8.07 13.33 -15.63
C LEU A 227 7.13 12.18 -15.98
N LEU A 228 7.12 11.74 -17.24
CA LEU A 228 6.25 10.64 -17.70
C LEU A 228 6.59 9.31 -17.03
N SER A 229 7.85 9.08 -16.67
CA SER A 229 8.26 7.87 -15.95
C SER A 229 7.67 7.80 -14.54
N SER A 230 7.33 8.91 -13.90
CA SER A 230 6.77 8.91 -12.55
C SER A 230 5.31 8.44 -12.51
N ALA A 231 4.56 8.60 -13.62
CA ALA A 231 3.13 8.28 -13.64
C ALA A 231 2.84 6.81 -13.31
N PRO A 232 3.52 5.80 -13.91
CA PRO A 232 3.28 4.41 -13.51
C PRO A 232 3.59 4.13 -12.04
N ALA A 233 4.59 4.78 -11.46
CA ALA A 233 4.93 4.62 -10.05
C ALA A 233 3.82 5.18 -9.14
N PHE A 234 3.33 6.40 -9.41
CA PHE A 234 2.24 7.00 -8.63
C PHE A 234 0.94 6.19 -8.72
N TYR A 235 0.65 5.65 -9.90
CA TYR A 235 -0.53 4.82 -10.13
C TYR A 235 -0.49 3.54 -9.28
N VAL A 236 0.61 2.79 -9.35
CA VAL A 236 0.79 1.57 -8.54
C VAL A 236 0.88 1.89 -7.06
N PHE A 237 1.48 3.03 -6.68
CA PHE A 237 1.55 3.46 -5.29
C PHE A 237 0.16 3.69 -4.69
N ALA A 238 -0.74 4.36 -5.42
CA ALA A 238 -2.12 4.56 -4.98
C ALA A 238 -2.89 3.23 -4.81
N ILE A 239 -2.66 2.24 -5.69
CA ILE A 239 -3.17 0.87 -5.49
C ILE A 239 -2.62 0.27 -4.19
N GLY A 240 -1.32 0.41 -3.95
CA GLY A 240 -0.68 -0.05 -2.71
C GLY A 240 -1.29 0.57 -1.45
N CYS A 241 -1.63 1.87 -1.50
CA CYS A 241 -2.33 2.56 -0.43
C CYS A 241 -3.73 1.98 -0.18
N LEU A 242 -4.52 1.71 -1.23
CA LEU A 242 -5.83 1.06 -1.08
C LEU A 242 -5.71 -0.34 -0.48
N LEU A 243 -4.73 -1.14 -0.93
CA LEU A 243 -4.49 -2.48 -0.39
C LEU A 243 -4.05 -2.47 1.07
N SER A 244 -3.57 -1.34 1.59
CA SER A 244 -3.14 -1.22 2.99
C SER A 244 -4.28 -0.95 3.98
N LEU A 245 -5.45 -0.52 3.47
CA LEU A 245 -6.61 -0.20 4.30
C LEU A 245 -6.99 -1.32 5.29
N PRO A 246 -7.15 -2.59 4.86
CA PRO A 246 -7.51 -3.68 5.78
C PRO A 246 -6.34 -4.18 6.64
N TYR A 247 -5.14 -3.60 6.50
CA TYR A 247 -3.94 -4.11 7.17
C TYR A 247 -3.38 -3.16 8.24
N SER A 248 -3.42 -1.85 8.01
CA SER A 248 -2.77 -0.90 8.89
C SER A 248 -3.52 0.42 8.96
N GLN A 249 -3.60 0.98 10.16
CA GLN A 249 -4.18 2.30 10.45
C GLN A 249 -3.32 3.49 9.99
N ILE A 250 -2.05 3.26 9.69
CA ILE A 250 -1.04 4.31 9.52
C ILE A 250 -1.40 5.28 8.37
N LEU A 251 -2.08 4.81 7.31
CA LEU A 251 -2.51 5.68 6.20
C LEU A 251 -3.52 6.75 6.66
N MET A 252 -4.35 6.46 7.65
CA MET A 252 -5.39 7.37 8.16
C MET A 252 -4.92 8.23 9.33
N ILE A 253 -3.82 7.85 9.99
CA ILE A 253 -3.33 8.56 11.18
C ILE A 253 -2.10 9.42 10.89
N ILE A 254 -1.22 9.00 9.97
CA ILE A 254 0.02 9.74 9.69
C ILE A 254 -0.22 10.77 8.57
N PRO A 255 -0.18 12.09 8.87
CA PRO A 255 -0.46 13.13 7.88
C PRO A 255 0.50 13.10 6.68
N MET A 256 1.76 12.74 6.91
CA MET A 256 2.75 12.57 5.84
C MET A 256 2.30 11.54 4.81
N LEU A 257 1.69 10.42 5.23
CA LEU A 257 1.24 9.39 4.28
C LEU A 257 -0.02 9.79 3.53
N GLN A 258 -0.94 10.47 4.20
CA GLN A 258 -2.11 11.07 3.55
C GLN A 258 -1.67 12.07 2.47
N PHE A 259 -0.73 12.95 2.82
CA PHE A 259 -0.15 13.91 1.89
C PHE A 259 0.49 13.20 0.69
N LEU A 260 1.29 12.16 0.91
CA LEU A 260 1.91 11.40 -0.18
C LEU A 260 0.88 10.75 -1.11
N LEU A 261 -0.21 10.19 -0.57
CA LEU A 261 -1.30 9.62 -1.37
C LEU A 261 -1.95 10.69 -2.25
N TRP A 262 -2.37 11.81 -1.65
CA TRP A 262 -3.04 12.88 -2.39
C TRP A 262 -2.11 13.58 -3.39
N LEU A 263 -0.82 13.73 -3.04
CA LEU A 263 0.20 14.24 -3.94
C LEU A 263 0.39 13.31 -5.15
N ALA A 264 0.46 12.00 -4.93
CA ALA A 264 0.59 11.02 -6.02
C ALA A 264 -0.63 11.05 -6.96
N LEU A 265 -1.84 11.12 -6.41
CA LEU A 265 -3.08 11.24 -7.18
C LEU A 265 -3.17 12.56 -7.95
N GLY A 266 -2.82 13.68 -7.30
CA GLY A 266 -2.75 14.99 -7.96
C GLY A 266 -1.71 15.04 -9.07
N ALA A 267 -0.52 14.47 -8.83
CA ALA A 267 0.54 14.37 -9.84
C ALA A 267 0.09 13.53 -11.05
N LEU A 268 -0.62 12.42 -10.84
CA LEU A 268 -1.20 11.64 -11.93
C LEU A 268 -2.15 12.48 -12.81
N ILE A 269 -3.04 13.25 -12.18
CA ILE A 269 -3.98 14.12 -12.90
C ILE A 269 -3.24 15.17 -13.72
N VAL A 270 -2.24 15.82 -13.12
CA VAL A 270 -1.44 16.84 -13.79
C VAL A 270 -0.67 16.24 -14.97
N ILE A 271 0.01 15.10 -14.77
CA ILE A 271 0.75 14.43 -15.84
C ILE A 271 -0.20 14.02 -16.98
N HIS A 272 -1.33 13.40 -16.65
CA HIS A 272 -2.30 12.97 -17.65
C HIS A 272 -2.86 14.15 -18.45
N ARG A 273 -3.20 15.26 -17.78
CA ARG A 273 -3.67 16.48 -18.46
C ARG A 273 -2.60 17.06 -19.38
N SER A 274 -1.34 17.11 -18.93
CA SER A 274 -0.22 17.57 -19.75
C SER A 274 0.01 16.66 -20.96
N VAL A 275 -0.11 15.34 -20.81
CA VAL A 275 -0.07 14.39 -21.93
C VAL A 275 -1.16 14.72 -22.94
N ARG A 276 -2.43 14.82 -22.50
CA ARG A 276 -3.57 15.11 -23.37
C ARG A 276 -3.44 16.40 -24.16
N LEU A 277 -2.93 17.46 -23.53
CA LEU A 277 -2.74 18.76 -24.19
C LEU A 277 -1.66 18.71 -25.28
N ASN A 278 -0.63 17.89 -25.11
CA ASN A 278 0.50 17.79 -26.02
C ASN A 278 0.39 16.65 -27.04
N SER A 279 -0.52 15.70 -26.84
CA SER A 279 -0.75 14.57 -27.75
C SER A 279 -1.68 14.87 -28.93
N GLY A 280 -2.19 16.10 -29.04
CA GLY A 280 -3.08 16.51 -30.13
C GLY A 280 -4.49 15.89 -30.08
N THR A 281 -4.77 15.01 -29.10
CA THR A 281 -6.11 14.49 -28.81
C THR A 281 -6.95 15.55 -28.10
N GLN A 282 -7.32 16.60 -28.85
CA GLN A 282 -8.48 17.40 -28.53
C GLN A 282 -9.71 16.56 -28.89
N TYR A 283 -10.66 16.43 -27.96
CA TYR A 283 -11.94 15.71 -28.10
C TYR A 283 -11.91 14.18 -27.96
N GLU A 284 -11.85 13.71 -26.70
CA GLU A 284 -12.73 12.65 -26.15
C GLU A 284 -13.03 12.95 -24.68
#